data_AF-A0A139N3D3-F1
#
_entry.id   AF-A0A139N3D3-F1
#
_cell.length_a   1.000
_cell.length_b   1.000
_cell.length_c   1.000
_cell.angle_alpha   90.00
_cell.angle_beta   90.00
_cell.angle_gamma   90.00
#
_symmetry.space_group_name_H-M   'P 1'
#
loop_
_entity.id
_entity.type
_entity.pdbx_description
1 polymer ?
#
loop_
_entity_poly.entity_id
_entity_poly.type
_entity_poly.pdbx_seq_one_letter_code
_entity_poly.pdbx_strand_id
1 'polypeptide(L)'
;MANDKKARNDYNRAQGQKYQSIAEAHDAKRAANDEKIRRLKAAKKKLEAALQDYNTFKDDVEKIESEISESDFKGDIRDNFKKEVDEVVLDINSDINKHQGNLSSLSGKIASLEAENGNLIEWAKNAWDMAASFFQSLV
;
A
#
# COMPACT_ATOMS: atom_id res chain seq x y z
N MET A 1 30.05 -21.75 -44.05
CA MET A 1 29.22 -20.63 -44.56
C MET A 1 27.72 -20.83 -44.32
N ALA A 2 27.03 -21.83 -44.91
CA ALA A 2 25.59 -22.01 -44.69
C ALA A 2 25.21 -22.49 -43.26
N ASN A 3 26.00 -23.42 -42.69
CA ASN A 3 25.80 -23.90 -41.32
C ASN A 3 26.02 -22.81 -40.26
N ASP A 4 27.00 -21.92 -40.47
CA ASP A 4 27.31 -20.83 -39.53
C ASP A 4 26.19 -19.78 -39.50
N LYS A 5 25.58 -19.50 -40.67
CA LYS A 5 24.43 -18.59 -40.78
C LYS A 5 23.22 -19.14 -40.03
N LYS A 6 22.91 -20.43 -40.23
CA LYS A 6 21.79 -21.09 -39.54
C LYS A 6 22.01 -21.09 -38.02
N ALA A 7 23.20 -21.47 -37.56
CA ALA A 7 23.54 -21.48 -36.14
C ALA A 7 23.41 -20.09 -35.50
N ARG A 8 23.85 -19.03 -36.19
CA ARG A 8 23.72 -17.64 -35.71
C ARG A 8 22.26 -17.19 -35.63
N ASN A 9 21.45 -17.53 -36.62
CA ASN A 9 20.02 -17.20 -36.60
C ASN A 9 19.26 -17.97 -35.51
N ASP A 10 19.60 -19.24 -35.30
CA ASP A 10 19.00 -20.04 -34.22
C ASP A 10 19.39 -19.49 -32.84
N TYR A 11 20.64 -19.07 -32.66
CA TYR A 11 21.11 -18.38 -31.45
C TYR A 11 20.36 -17.05 -31.22
N ASN A 12 20.30 -16.18 -32.24
CA ASN A 12 19.62 -14.89 -32.13
C ASN A 12 18.13 -15.07 -31.84
N ARG A 13 17.46 -16.05 -32.44
CA ARG A 13 16.07 -16.37 -32.14
C ARG A 13 15.90 -16.80 -30.68
N ALA A 14 16.77 -17.68 -30.18
CA ALA A 14 16.72 -18.15 -28.80
C ALA A 14 16.94 -17.01 -27.80
N GLN A 15 17.91 -16.11 -28.05
CA GLN A 15 18.13 -14.94 -27.18
C GLN A 15 16.96 -13.95 -27.25
N GLY A 16 16.43 -13.68 -28.44
CA GLY A 16 15.25 -12.82 -28.60
C GLY A 16 14.05 -13.32 -27.79
N GLN A 17 13.75 -14.61 -27.90
CA GLN A 17 12.67 -15.26 -27.13
C GLN A 17 12.93 -15.22 -25.61
N LYS A 18 14.17 -15.41 -25.18
CA LYS A 18 14.55 -15.33 -23.77
C LYS A 18 14.28 -13.93 -23.21
N TYR A 19 14.74 -12.87 -23.89
CA TYR A 19 14.55 -11.50 -23.43
C TYR A 19 13.09 -11.04 -23.50
N GLN A 20 12.35 -11.50 -24.50
CA GLN A 20 10.89 -11.32 -24.55
C GLN A 20 10.22 -11.92 -23.30
N SER A 21 10.55 -13.17 -22.95
CA SER A 21 9.97 -13.81 -21.76
C SER A 21 10.33 -13.08 -20.46
N ILE A 22 11.55 -12.54 -20.36
CA ILE A 22 11.96 -11.69 -19.22
C ILE A 22 11.11 -10.43 -19.14
N ALA A 23 10.89 -9.75 -20.27
CA ALA A 23 10.08 -8.54 -20.33
C ALA A 23 8.62 -8.81 -19.91
N GLU A 24 8.03 -9.88 -20.45
CA GLU A 24 6.69 -10.34 -20.09
C GLU A 24 6.58 -10.67 -18.59
N ALA A 25 7.61 -11.27 -17.99
CA ALA A 25 7.64 -11.55 -16.55
C ALA A 25 7.66 -10.26 -15.71
N HIS A 26 8.41 -9.24 -16.14
CA HIS A 26 8.42 -7.93 -15.49
C HIS A 26 7.05 -7.23 -15.60
N ASP A 27 6.43 -7.25 -16.79
CA ASP A 27 5.09 -6.70 -17.00
C ASP A 27 4.03 -7.41 -16.15
N ALA A 28 4.07 -8.75 -16.07
CA ALA A 28 3.17 -9.52 -15.23
C ALA A 28 3.34 -9.21 -13.74
N LYS A 29 4.58 -9.07 -13.27
CA LYS A 29 4.87 -8.69 -11.89
C LYS A 29 4.37 -7.28 -11.57
N ARG A 30 4.53 -6.33 -12.50
CA ARG A 30 3.99 -4.96 -12.37
C ARG A 30 2.48 -4.99 -12.21
N ALA A 31 1.77 -5.72 -13.09
CA ALA A 31 0.31 -5.82 -13.02
C ALA A 31 -0.18 -6.43 -11.70
N ALA A 32 0.53 -7.44 -11.17
CA ALA A 32 0.22 -8.01 -9.86
C ALA A 32 0.44 -6.99 -8.72
N ASN A 33 1.47 -6.16 -8.82
CA ASN A 33 1.72 -5.08 -7.87
C ASN A 33 0.66 -3.97 -7.98
N ASP A 34 0.20 -3.60 -9.18
CA ASP A 34 -0.87 -2.62 -9.37
C ASP A 34 -2.15 -3.04 -8.64
N GLU A 35 -2.53 -4.32 -8.74
CA GLU A 35 -3.70 -4.84 -8.01
C GLU A 35 -3.51 -4.81 -6.48
N LYS A 36 -2.29 -5.10 -6.00
CA LYS A 36 -1.96 -4.96 -4.57
C LYS A 36 -2.06 -3.50 -4.13
N ILE A 37 -1.50 -2.56 -4.88
CA ILE A 37 -1.57 -1.12 -4.61
C ILE A 37 -3.04 -0.68 -4.55
N ARG A 38 -3.88 -1.12 -5.49
CA ARG A 38 -5.31 -0.80 -5.50
C ARG A 38 -6.01 -1.25 -4.22
N ARG A 39 -5.76 -2.49 -3.78
CA ARG A 39 -6.33 -3.03 -2.53
C ARG A 39 -5.83 -2.26 -1.30
N LEU A 40 -4.54 -1.93 -1.25
CA LEU A 40 -3.95 -1.15 -0.17
C LEU A 40 -4.52 0.27 -0.10
N LYS A 41 -4.69 0.95 -1.24
CA LYS A 41 -5.34 2.27 -1.31
C LYS A 41 -6.79 2.21 -0.82
N ALA A 42 -7.54 1.17 -1.19
CA ALA A 42 -8.89 0.96 -0.69
C ALA A 42 -8.92 0.71 0.83
N ALA A 43 -8.00 -0.09 1.37
CA ALA A 43 -7.87 -0.32 2.81
C ALA A 43 -7.49 0.96 3.56
N LYS A 44 -6.55 1.75 3.01
CA LYS A 44 -6.14 3.04 3.55
C LYS A 44 -7.33 3.99 3.67
N LYS A 45 -8.13 4.15 2.61
CA LYS A 45 -9.33 5.00 2.62
C LYS A 45 -10.35 4.58 3.68
N LYS A 46 -10.56 3.27 3.86
CA LYS A 46 -11.45 2.75 4.91
C LYS A 46 -10.92 3.06 6.31
N LEU A 47 -9.62 2.96 6.52
CA LEU A 47 -8.99 3.26 7.80
C LEU A 47 -8.99 4.77 8.11
N GLU A 48 -8.82 5.63 7.10
CA GLU A 48 -8.98 7.08 7.23
C GLU A 48 -10.39 7.45 7.67
N ALA A 49 -11.43 6.83 7.10
CA ALA A 49 -12.81 7.03 7.51
C ALA A 49 -13.06 6.55 8.95
N ALA A 50 -12.58 5.34 9.30
CA ALA A 50 -12.71 4.84 10.66
C ALA A 50 -12.04 5.77 11.68
N LEU A 51 -10.86 6.31 11.37
CA LEU A 51 -10.19 7.28 12.24
C LEU A 51 -11.01 8.57 12.44
N GLN A 52 -11.72 9.02 11.41
CA GLN A 52 -12.65 10.14 11.56
C GLN A 52 -13.77 9.79 12.55
N ASP A 53 -14.37 8.60 12.42
CA ASP A 53 -15.42 8.13 13.33
C ASP A 53 -14.91 8.02 14.78
N TYR A 54 -13.69 7.50 14.99
CA TYR A 54 -13.05 7.43 16.31
C TYR A 54 -12.81 8.82 16.92
N ASN A 55 -12.35 9.80 16.13
CA ASN A 55 -12.18 11.17 16.62
C ASN A 55 -13.51 11.80 17.02
N THR A 56 -14.56 11.61 16.20
CA THR A 56 -15.91 12.10 16.55
C THR A 56 -16.42 11.43 17.82
N PHE A 57 -16.26 10.11 17.96
CA PHE A 57 -16.66 9.39 19.16
C PHE A 57 -15.92 9.89 20.41
N LYS A 58 -14.61 10.17 20.29
CA LYS A 58 -13.83 10.78 21.37
C LYS A 58 -14.40 12.14 21.78
N ASP A 59 -14.63 13.03 20.81
CA ASP A 59 -15.17 14.37 21.07
C ASP A 59 -16.54 14.29 21.75
N ASP A 60 -17.37 13.32 21.38
CA ASP A 60 -18.68 13.11 21.99
C ASP A 60 -18.56 12.59 23.43
N VAL A 61 -17.63 11.68 23.72
CA VAL A 61 -17.37 11.18 25.08
C VAL A 61 -16.85 12.30 25.98
N GLU A 62 -15.90 13.11 25.51
CA GLU A 62 -15.36 14.25 26.27
C GLU A 62 -16.44 15.29 26.60
N LYS A 63 -17.44 15.48 25.72
CA LYS A 63 -18.55 16.41 25.98
C LYS A 63 -19.48 15.96 27.09
N ILE A 64 -19.63 14.66 27.35
CA ILE A 64 -20.54 14.14 28.38
C ILE A 64 -20.21 14.76 29.75
N GLU A 65 -18.94 14.97 30.05
CA GLU A 65 -18.53 15.62 31.30
C GLU A 65 -18.95 17.08 31.38
N SER A 66 -18.90 17.79 30.26
CA SER A 66 -19.16 19.23 30.17
C SER A 66 -20.65 19.58 30.19
N GLU A 67 -21.51 18.64 29.80
CA GLU A 67 -22.96 18.85 29.68
C GLU A 67 -23.73 18.59 30.98
N ILE A 68 -23.10 17.95 31.98
CA ILE A 68 -23.74 17.64 33.26
C ILE A 68 -23.45 18.74 34.29
N SER A 69 -24.51 19.40 34.78
CA SER A 69 -24.41 20.44 35.80
C SER A 69 -23.82 19.91 37.11
N GLU A 70 -22.87 20.66 37.67
CA GLU A 70 -22.30 20.37 39.01
C GLU A 70 -23.32 20.51 40.14
N SER A 71 -24.42 21.23 39.92
CA SER A 71 -25.49 21.37 40.90
C SER A 71 -26.27 20.06 41.10
N ASP A 72 -26.42 19.30 40.01
CA ASP A 72 -27.36 18.18 39.92
C ASP A 72 -26.63 16.83 40.05
N PHE A 73 -25.32 16.81 39.79
CA PHE A 73 -24.45 15.65 39.92
C PHE A 73 -23.18 16.03 40.68
N LYS A 74 -22.90 15.38 41.82
CA LYS A 74 -21.82 15.78 42.74
C LYS A 74 -21.33 14.65 43.65
N GLY A 75 -20.20 14.91 44.32
CA GLY A 75 -19.58 14.00 45.28
C GLY A 75 -18.92 12.79 44.62
N ASP A 76 -18.61 11.76 45.40
CA ASP A 76 -17.83 10.60 44.97
C ASP A 76 -18.37 9.89 43.72
N ILE A 77 -19.70 9.90 43.53
CA ILE A 77 -20.33 9.29 42.34
C ILE A 77 -19.93 10.07 41.08
N ARG A 78 -19.86 11.40 41.14
CA ARG A 78 -19.37 12.24 40.03
C ARG A 78 -17.89 12.04 39.78
N ASP A 79 -17.10 11.98 40.83
CA ASP A 79 -15.65 11.80 40.70
C ASP A 79 -15.32 10.44 40.08
N ASN A 80 -16.06 9.40 40.44
CA ASN A 80 -15.93 8.08 39.81
C ASN A 80 -16.39 8.10 38.35
N PHE A 81 -17.53 8.75 38.05
CA PHE A 81 -17.98 8.91 36.67
C PHE A 81 -16.93 9.59 35.78
N LYS A 82 -16.29 10.66 36.25
CA LYS A 82 -15.22 11.34 35.50
C LYS A 82 -14.02 10.43 35.23
N LYS A 83 -13.60 9.65 36.23
CA LYS A 83 -12.51 8.69 36.05
C LYS A 83 -12.83 7.65 34.97
N GLU A 84 -14.05 7.13 34.95
CA GLU A 84 -14.48 6.17 33.92
C GLU A 84 -14.50 6.82 32.53
N VAL A 85 -14.93 8.08 32.41
CA VAL A 85 -14.86 8.84 31.15
C VAL A 85 -13.41 9.05 30.71
N ASP A 86 -12.53 9.49 31.61
CA ASP A 86 -11.09 9.64 31.34
C ASP A 86 -10.45 8.32 30.87
N GLU A 87 -10.79 7.20 31.51
CA GLU A 87 -10.32 5.86 31.11
C GLU A 87 -10.78 5.50 29.69
N VAL A 88 -12.06 5.71 29.37
CA VAL A 88 -12.59 5.50 28.01
C VAL A 88 -11.89 6.40 26.99
N VAL A 89 -11.64 7.66 27.31
CA VAL A 89 -10.90 8.59 26.43
C VAL A 89 -9.47 8.12 26.20
N LEU A 90 -8.78 7.61 27.22
CA LEU A 90 -7.43 7.04 27.10
C LEU A 90 -7.42 5.81 26.19
N ASP A 91 -8.40 4.92 26.31
CA ASP A 91 -8.54 3.74 25.46
C ASP A 91 -8.79 4.12 23.99
N ILE A 92 -9.69 5.08 23.75
CA ILE A 92 -9.96 5.61 22.40
C ILE A 92 -8.68 6.22 21.80
N ASN A 93 -7.91 7.00 22.57
CA ASN A 93 -6.64 7.57 22.11
C ASN A 93 -5.63 6.47 21.74
N SER A 94 -5.55 5.39 22.52
CA SER A 94 -4.69 4.24 22.22
C SER A 94 -5.04 3.59 20.88
N ASP A 95 -6.33 3.39 20.63
CA ASP A 95 -6.82 2.84 19.36
C ASP A 95 -6.57 3.78 18.18
N ILE A 96 -6.79 5.09 18.33
CA ILE A 96 -6.45 6.11 17.33
C ILE A 96 -4.96 6.03 16.98
N ASN A 97 -4.08 6.01 17.98
CA ASN A 97 -2.63 5.92 17.77
C ASN A 97 -2.25 4.65 17.00
N LYS A 98 -2.85 3.51 17.36
CA LYS A 98 -2.65 2.23 16.66
C LYS A 98 -3.10 2.32 15.20
N HIS A 99 -4.25 2.93 14.94
CA HIS A 99 -4.77 3.12 13.58
C HIS A 99 -3.90 4.09 12.75
N GLN A 100 -3.37 5.16 13.36
CA GLN A 100 -2.40 6.05 12.71
C GLN A 100 -1.10 5.32 12.35
N GLY A 101 -0.59 4.46 13.22
CA GLY A 101 0.55 3.57 12.92
C GLY A 101 0.28 2.64 11.75
N ASN A 102 -0.94 2.09 11.66
CA ASN A 102 -1.37 1.27 10.53
C ASN A 102 -1.48 2.08 9.23
N LEU A 103 -1.95 3.33 9.26
CA LEU A 103 -1.97 4.22 8.09
C LEU A 103 -0.57 4.49 7.56
N SER A 104 0.38 4.76 8.45
CA SER A 104 1.79 4.96 8.10
C SER A 104 2.36 3.71 7.43
N SER A 105 2.08 2.53 8.01
CA SER A 105 2.49 1.24 7.45
C SER A 105 1.90 0.96 6.07
N LEU A 106 0.61 1.27 5.86
CA LEU A 106 -0.04 1.14 4.55
C LEU A 106 0.59 2.08 3.52
N SER A 107 0.83 3.34 3.91
CA SER A 107 1.43 4.35 3.02
C SER A 107 2.85 3.95 2.61
N GLY A 108 3.67 3.45 3.54
CA GLY A 108 5.01 2.95 3.25
C GLY A 108 5.01 1.77 2.28
N LYS A 109 4.09 0.80 2.47
CA LYS A 109 3.94 -0.34 1.54
C LYS A 109 3.50 0.09 0.15
N ILE A 110 2.57 1.05 0.03
CA ILE A 110 2.14 1.60 -1.26
C ILE A 110 3.33 2.25 -1.96
N ALA A 111 4.06 3.13 -1.28
CA ALA A 111 5.21 3.82 -1.87
C ALA A 111 6.31 2.85 -2.34
N SER A 112 6.58 1.81 -1.55
CA SER A 112 7.56 0.77 -1.91
C SER A 112 7.15 -0.01 -3.17
N LEU A 113 5.87 -0.38 -3.30
CA LEU A 113 5.36 -1.06 -4.50
C LEU A 113 5.33 -0.13 -5.73
N GLU A 114 4.99 1.14 -5.55
CA GLU A 114 5.02 2.13 -6.63
C GLU A 114 6.45 2.34 -7.15
N ALA A 115 7.45 2.39 -6.25
CA ALA A 115 8.86 2.45 -6.63
C ALA A 115 9.32 1.17 -7.34
N GLU A 116 8.94 -0.02 -6.84
CA GLU A 116 9.23 -1.29 -7.51
C GLU A 116 8.62 -1.33 -8.93
N ASN A 117 7.39 -0.84 -9.09
CA ASN A 117 6.74 -0.75 -10.40
C ASN A 117 7.47 0.19 -11.36
N GLY A 118 8.00 1.31 -10.87
CA GLY A 118 8.88 2.18 -11.66
C GLY A 118 10.09 1.42 -12.22
N ASN A 119 10.77 0.66 -11.36
CA ASN A 119 11.91 -0.17 -11.78
C ASN A 119 11.50 -1.27 -12.77
N LEU A 120 10.37 -1.93 -12.54
CA LEU A 120 9.86 -2.99 -13.42
C LEU A 120 9.54 -2.48 -14.82
N ILE A 121 9.04 -1.24 -14.95
CA ILE A 121 8.83 -0.59 -16.25
C ILE A 121 10.15 -0.45 -17.01
N GLU A 122 11.18 0.06 -16.34
CA GLU A 122 12.50 0.24 -16.95
C GLU A 122 13.13 -1.09 -17.35
N TRP A 123 13.07 -2.10 -16.47
CA TRP A 123 13.60 -3.43 -16.75
C TRP A 123 12.87 -4.14 -17.88
N ALA A 124 11.53 -4.05 -17.93
CA ALA A 124 10.74 -4.58 -19.03
C ALA A 124 11.13 -3.92 -20.36
N LYS A 125 11.27 -2.59 -20.38
CA LYS A 125 11.70 -1.84 -21.56
C LYS A 125 13.07 -2.30 -22.06
N ASN A 126 14.05 -2.37 -21.15
CA ASN A 126 15.41 -2.81 -21.51
C ASN A 126 15.41 -4.25 -22.06
N ALA A 127 14.61 -5.14 -21.48
CA ALA A 127 14.47 -6.51 -21.97
C ALA A 127 13.79 -6.55 -23.36
N TRP A 128 12.76 -5.75 -23.59
CA TRP A 128 12.13 -5.60 -24.91
C TRP A 128 13.11 -5.09 -25.97
N ASP A 129 13.91 -4.08 -25.64
CA ASP A 129 14.93 -3.52 -26.54
C ASP A 129 16.02 -4.56 -26.89
N MET A 130 16.44 -5.37 -25.91
CA MET A 130 17.36 -6.48 -26.16
C MET A 130 16.72 -7.55 -27.05
N ALA A 131 15.47 -7.94 -26.79
CA ALA A 131 14.75 -8.90 -27.61
C ALA A 131 14.66 -8.43 -29.08
N ALA A 132 14.27 -7.17 -29.28
CA ALA A 132 14.19 -6.54 -30.59
C ALA A 132 15.55 -6.55 -31.31
N SER A 133 16.64 -6.23 -30.60
CA SER A 133 18.00 -6.22 -31.16
C SER A 133 18.41 -7.61 -31.67
N PHE A 134 18.10 -8.67 -30.91
CA PHE A 134 18.36 -10.05 -31.36
C PHE A 134 17.52 -10.45 -32.55
N PHE A 135 16.22 -10.09 -32.58
CA PHE A 135 15.35 -10.39 -33.71
C PHE A 135 15.73 -9.63 -34.99
N GLN A 136 16.14 -8.37 -34.88
CA GLN A 136 16.67 -7.59 -36.00
C GLN A 136 17.98 -8.16 -36.57
N SER A 137 18.72 -8.92 -35.76
CA SER A 137 19.98 -9.57 -36.16
C SER A 137 19.77 -10.90 -36.90
N LEU A 138 18.52 -11.30 -37.20
CA LEU A 138 18.21 -12.45 -38.04
C LEU A 138 18.44 -12.09 -39.51
N VAL A 139 19.29 -12.86 -40.22
CA VAL A 139 19.75 -12.58 -41.60
C VAL A 139 19.34 -13.66 -42.58
#